data_AF-A0A2S3QLD7-F1
#
_entry.id   AF-A0A2S3QLD7-F1
#
_cell.length_a   1.000
_cell.length_b   1.000
_cell.length_c   1.000
_cell.angle_alpha   90.00
_cell.angle_beta   90.00
_cell.angle_gamma   90.00
#
_symmetry.space_group_name_H-M   'P 1'
#
loop_
_entity.id
_entity.type
_entity.pdbx_description
1 polymer ?
#
loop_
_entity_poly.entity_id
_entity_poly.type
_entity_poly.pdbx_seq_one_letter_code
_entity_poly.pdbx_strand_id
1 'polypeptide(L)'
;MKFSCEFNDIEYFFTTEIGPDTNDKYHLFLSGTKLTKYQNNEMKFHTLTINAKYEGQELNYFITGIPLSLDEEEQMEELEDFFEAKEIFEKIEDAFELLLSERKAPPWGLKEYK
;
A
#
# COMPACT_ATOMS: atom_id res chain seq x y z
N MET A 1 10.02 -5.79 6.22
CA MET A 1 9.15 -6.61 7.09
C MET A 1 8.20 -7.45 6.23
N LYS A 2 7.72 -8.60 6.71
CA LYS A 2 6.70 -9.42 6.03
C LYS A 2 5.64 -9.83 7.03
N PHE A 3 4.37 -9.59 6.73
CA PHE A 3 3.26 -10.03 7.56
C PHE A 3 2.09 -10.46 6.68
N SER A 4 1.26 -11.34 7.22
CA SER A 4 0.07 -11.84 6.54
C SER A 4 -1.14 -11.70 7.45
N CYS A 5 -2.27 -11.31 6.88
CA CYS A 5 -3.53 -11.16 7.58
C CYS A 5 -4.67 -11.72 6.72
N GLU A 6 -5.69 -12.29 7.35
CA GLU A 6 -6.91 -12.72 6.69
C GLU A 6 -8.04 -11.74 7.07
N PHE A 7 -8.71 -11.19 6.06
CA PHE A 7 -9.83 -10.29 6.27
C PHE A 7 -10.88 -10.50 5.17
N ASN A 8 -12.15 -10.67 5.53
CA ASN A 8 -13.26 -10.94 4.60
C ASN A 8 -12.97 -12.12 3.63
N ASP A 9 -12.47 -13.24 4.14
CA ASP A 9 -12.11 -14.44 3.36
C ASP A 9 -11.02 -14.21 2.28
N ILE A 10 -10.35 -13.05 2.29
CA ILE A 10 -9.21 -12.72 1.44
C ILE A 10 -7.92 -12.87 2.26
N GLU A 11 -6.99 -13.67 1.77
CA GLU A 11 -5.64 -13.79 2.36
C GLU A 11 -4.77 -12.64 1.83
N TYR A 12 -4.27 -11.80 2.72
CA TYR A 12 -3.36 -10.70 2.37
C TYR A 12 -1.94 -11.01 2.84
N PHE A 13 -0.99 -10.87 1.93
CA PHE A 13 0.44 -10.98 2.18
C PHE A 13 1.09 -9.64 1.90
N PHE A 14 1.57 -9.00 2.95
CA PHE A 14 2.25 -7.72 2.90
C PHE A 14 3.76 -7.93 3.04
N THR A 15 4.51 -7.37 2.10
CA THR A 15 5.97 -7.39 2.13
C THR A 15 6.48 -5.97 1.96
N THR A 16 7.15 -5.44 2.98
CA THR A 16 7.89 -4.20 2.89
C THR A 16 9.37 -4.46 2.67
N GLU A 17 9.92 -3.83 1.65
CA GLU A 17 11.34 -3.84 1.34
C GLU A 17 11.85 -2.40 1.27
N ILE A 18 13.09 -2.18 1.71
CA ILE A 18 13.73 -0.86 1.55
C ILE A 18 13.90 -0.64 0.05
N GLY A 19 13.20 0.37 -0.48
CA GLY A 19 13.27 0.72 -1.89
C GLY A 19 14.57 1.47 -2.21
N PRO A 20 14.86 1.71 -3.50
CA PRO A 20 15.91 2.64 -3.88
C PRO A 20 15.61 4.01 -3.27
N ASP A 21 16.64 4.70 -2.75
CA ASP A 21 16.50 6.08 -2.30
C ASP A 21 15.86 6.90 -3.42
N THR A 22 14.65 7.39 -3.14
CA THR A 22 13.92 8.19 -4.11
C THR A 22 14.64 9.52 -4.28
N ASN A 23 14.65 10.02 -5.52
CA ASN A 23 15.37 11.24 -5.89
C ASN A 23 15.00 12.42 -4.96
N ASP A 24 15.95 13.29 -4.62
CA ASP A 24 15.90 14.36 -3.60
C ASP A 24 14.57 15.18 -3.52
N LYS A 25 13.84 15.25 -4.63
CA LYS A 25 12.53 15.92 -4.74
C LYS A 25 11.44 15.33 -3.86
N TYR A 26 11.51 14.05 -3.49
CA TYR A 26 10.51 13.42 -2.62
C TYR A 26 10.67 13.81 -1.14
N HIS A 27 11.84 14.31 -0.74
CA HIS A 27 12.06 14.86 0.60
C HIS A 27 11.21 16.11 0.87
N LEU A 28 10.86 16.87 -0.17
CA LEU A 28 10.03 18.07 -0.05
C LEU A 28 8.59 17.78 0.38
N PHE A 29 8.13 16.53 0.25
CA PHE A 29 6.78 16.11 0.63
C PHE A 29 6.72 15.51 2.04
N LEU A 30 7.85 15.40 2.74
CA LEU A 30 7.88 14.96 4.12
C LEU A 30 7.52 16.12 5.05
N SER A 31 6.66 15.85 6.04
CA SER A 31 6.42 16.78 7.14
C SER A 31 7.72 17.04 7.90
N GLY A 32 7.86 18.21 8.54
CA GLY A 32 9.12 18.62 9.18
C GLY A 32 9.68 17.61 10.20
N THR A 33 8.80 16.85 10.87
CA THR A 33 9.19 15.76 11.79
C THR A 33 9.73 14.53 11.04
N LYS A 34 9.10 14.14 9.93
CA LYS A 34 9.53 13.02 9.09
C LYS A 34 10.83 13.34 8.33
N LEU A 35 11.03 14.61 7.96
CA LEU A 35 12.28 15.07 7.35
C LEU A 35 13.46 14.98 8.31
N THR A 36 13.29 15.34 9.59
CA THR A 36 14.33 15.19 10.61
C THR A 36 14.66 13.71 10.86
N LYS A 37 13.66 12.83 10.99
CA LYS A 37 13.88 11.38 11.12
C LYS A 37 14.62 10.80 9.90
N TYR A 38 14.28 11.25 8.69
CA TYR A 38 14.99 10.84 7.47
C TYR A 38 16.46 11.30 7.46
N GLN A 39 16.73 12.56 7.82
CA GLN A 39 18.10 13.10 7.90
C GLN A 39 18.96 12.42 8.98
N ASN A 40 18.34 11.99 10.08
CA ASN A 40 19.00 11.23 11.14
C ASN A 40 19.20 9.74 10.80
N ASN A 41 18.80 9.31 9.59
CA ASN A 41 18.86 7.91 9.16
C ASN A 41 18.00 6.98 10.04
N GLU A 42 16.90 7.52 10.59
CA GLU A 42 15.90 6.80 11.39
C GLU A 42 14.68 6.37 10.52
N MET A 43 14.59 6.87 9.28
CA MET A 43 13.48 6.60 8.35
C MET A 43 14.01 6.36 6.94
N LYS A 44 13.39 5.44 6.19
CA LYS A 44 13.70 5.21 4.77
C LYS A 44 12.45 5.03 3.92
N PHE A 45 12.60 5.24 2.61
CA PHE A 45 11.54 4.94 1.66
C PHE A 45 11.46 3.44 1.43
N HIS A 46 10.30 2.88 1.71
CA HIS A 46 10.00 1.48 1.53
C HIS A 46 9.06 1.29 0.34
N THR A 47 9.18 0.13 -0.26
CA THR A 47 8.24 -0.42 -1.23
C THR A 47 7.41 -1.46 -0.51
N LEU A 48 6.10 -1.25 -0.50
CA LEU A 48 5.12 -2.19 0.01
C LEU A 48 4.52 -2.96 -1.15
N THR A 49 4.73 -4.27 -1.12
CA THR A 49 4.08 -5.24 -1.99
C THR A 49 2.92 -5.86 -1.23
N ILE A 50 1.73 -5.84 -1.84
CA ILE A 50 0.52 -6.43 -1.28
C ILE A 50 0.07 -7.50 -2.27
N ASN A 51 0.11 -8.76 -1.85
CA ASN A 51 -0.49 -9.87 -2.58
C ASN A 51 -1.76 -10.28 -1.85
N ALA A 52 -2.90 -10.13 -2.51
CA ALA A 52 -4.19 -10.55 -1.97
C ALA A 52 -4.68 -11.76 -2.76
N LYS A 53 -5.21 -12.76 -2.06
CA LYS A 53 -5.66 -14.02 -2.66
C LYS A 53 -7.08 -14.35 -2.21
N TYR A 54 -7.93 -14.63 -3.18
CA TYR A 54 -9.33 -14.97 -2.95
C TYR A 54 -9.80 -16.00 -3.98
N GLU A 55 -10.38 -17.12 -3.52
CA GLU A 55 -10.94 -18.20 -4.35
C GLU A 55 -10.06 -18.63 -5.56
N GLY A 56 -8.75 -18.70 -5.35
CA GLY A 56 -7.78 -19.09 -6.39
C GLY A 56 -7.36 -17.98 -7.36
N GLN A 57 -7.86 -16.76 -7.18
CA GLN A 57 -7.41 -15.56 -7.87
C GLN A 57 -6.44 -14.76 -7.00
N GLU A 58 -5.46 -14.12 -7.63
CA GLU A 58 -4.41 -13.37 -6.94
C GLU A 58 -4.28 -11.96 -7.54
N LEU A 59 -4.35 -10.95 -6.68
CA LEU A 59 -4.10 -9.55 -7.01
C LEU A 59 -2.79 -9.10 -6.39
N ASN A 60 -1.95 -8.47 -7.20
CA ASN A 60 -0.64 -7.97 -6.78
C ASN A 60 -0.60 -6.45 -6.92
N TYR A 61 -0.39 -5.76 -5.80
CA TYR A 61 -0.23 -4.31 -5.75
C TYR A 61 1.18 -3.96 -5.29
N PHE A 62 1.74 -2.93 -5.91
CA PHE A 62 3.06 -2.41 -5.58
C PHE A 62 2.96 -0.92 -5.30
N ILE A 63 3.23 -0.53 -4.06
CA ILE A 63 3.23 0.85 -3.61
C ILE A 63 4.66 1.23 -3.27
N THR A 64 5.23 2.14 -4.05
CA THR A 64 6.60 2.61 -3.87
C THR A 64 6.64 3.98 -3.19
N GLY A 65 7.72 4.26 -2.47
CA GLY A 65 7.95 5.59 -1.89
C GLY A 65 7.16 5.84 -0.60
N ILE A 66 6.84 4.79 0.16
CA ILE A 66 6.22 4.95 1.48
C ILE A 66 7.33 5.32 2.48
N PRO A 67 7.29 6.50 3.10
CA PRO A 67 8.25 6.83 4.14
C PRO A 67 7.84 6.06 5.40
N LEU A 68 8.66 5.09 5.82
CA LEU A 68 8.47 4.32 7.04
C LEU A 68 9.70 4.41 7.93
N SER A 69 9.48 4.43 9.25
CA SER A 69 10.51 4.29 10.26
C SER A 69 11.32 2.99 10.06
N LEU A 70 12.56 3.00 10.53
CA LEU A 70 13.40 1.80 10.58
C LEU A 70 13.13 0.96 11.83
N ASP A 71 12.46 1.54 12.83
CA ASP A 71 12.00 0.83 14.01
C ASP A 71 10.80 -0.06 13.64
N GLU A 72 10.81 -1.34 14.00
CA GLU A 72 9.79 -2.31 13.58
C GLU A 72 8.43 -2.06 14.22
N GLU A 73 8.38 -1.55 15.46
CA GLU A 73 7.12 -1.23 16.16
C GLU A 73 6.51 0.03 15.55
N GLU A 74 7.29 1.11 15.38
CA GLU A 74 6.81 2.31 14.68
C GLU A 74 6.44 2.01 13.21
N GLN A 75 7.18 1.14 12.53
CA GLN A 75 6.90 0.76 11.14
C GLN A 75 5.54 0.06 11.01
N MET A 76 5.16 -0.76 11.99
CA MET A 76 3.86 -1.44 11.99
C MET A 76 2.72 -0.45 12.19
N GLU A 77 2.83 0.45 13.18
CA GLU A 77 1.83 1.50 13.41
C GLU A 77 1.66 2.42 12.19
N GLU A 78 2.77 2.88 11.59
CA GLU A 78 2.72 3.73 10.40
C GLU A 78 2.11 3.01 9.18
N LEU A 79 2.27 1.69 9.08
CA LEU A 79 1.66 0.89 8.03
C LEU A 79 0.16 0.72 8.26
N GLU A 80 -0.27 0.45 9.49
CA GLU A 80 -1.70 0.38 9.86
C GLU A 80 -2.43 1.69 9.54
N ASP A 81 -1.87 2.82 9.98
CA ASP A 81 -2.37 4.15 9.66
C ASP A 81 -2.43 4.37 8.14
N PHE A 82 -1.42 3.89 7.40
CA PHE A 82 -1.40 3.99 5.94
C PHE A 82 -2.50 3.15 5.28
N PHE A 83 -2.76 1.94 5.76
CA PHE A 83 -3.83 1.09 5.24
C PHE A 83 -5.20 1.69 5.47
N GLU A 84 -5.43 2.24 6.67
CA GLU A 84 -6.69 2.91 7.02
C GLU A 84 -6.86 4.19 6.19
N ALA A 85 -5.86 5.08 6.17
CA ALA A 85 -5.94 6.36 5.46
C ALA A 85 -6.07 6.22 3.93
N LYS A 86 -5.65 5.10 3.36
CA LYS A 86 -5.75 4.82 1.92
C LYS A 86 -6.91 3.89 1.56
N GLU A 87 -7.67 3.40 2.55
CA GLU A 87 -8.77 2.46 2.36
C GLU A 87 -8.32 1.27 1.48
N ILE A 88 -7.14 0.72 1.80
CA ILE A 88 -6.48 -0.29 0.95
C ILE A 88 -7.32 -1.58 0.88
N PHE A 89 -7.88 -2.01 2.01
CA PHE A 89 -8.71 -3.21 2.08
C PHE A 89 -9.97 -3.07 1.23
N GLU A 90 -10.69 -1.95 1.35
CA GLU A 90 -11.90 -1.69 0.56
C GLU A 90 -11.61 -1.67 -0.94
N LYS A 91 -10.49 -1.05 -1.36
CA LYS A 91 -10.08 -1.06 -2.78
C LYS A 91 -9.75 -2.44 -3.32
N ILE A 92 -9.18 -3.30 -2.48
CA ILE A 92 -8.86 -4.68 -2.89
C ILE A 92 -10.14 -5.51 -2.96
N GLU A 93 -11.05 -5.33 -2.01
CA GLU A 93 -12.38 -5.96 -2.02
C GLU A 93 -13.19 -5.54 -3.25
N ASP A 94 -13.29 -4.23 -3.53
CA ASP A 94 -13.89 -3.69 -4.77
C ASP A 94 -13.25 -4.28 -6.03
N ALA A 95 -11.93 -4.46 -6.04
CA ALA A 95 -11.22 -5.03 -7.18
C ALA A 95 -11.55 -6.51 -7.37
N PHE A 96 -11.69 -7.29 -6.30
CA PHE A 96 -12.15 -8.68 -6.38
C PHE A 96 -13.62 -8.76 -6.79
N GLU A 97 -14.50 -7.91 -6.26
CA GLU A 97 -15.90 -7.84 -6.70
C GLU A 97 -15.99 -7.53 -8.19
N LEU A 98 -15.20 -6.59 -8.71
CA LEU A 98 -15.14 -6.27 -10.13
C LEU A 98 -14.60 -7.43 -10.98
N LEU A 99 -13.65 -8.21 -10.46
CA LEU A 99 -13.06 -9.35 -11.17
C LEU A 99 -14.02 -10.55 -11.23
N LEU A 100 -14.78 -10.76 -10.16
CA LEU A 100 -15.78 -11.82 -10.02
C LEU A 100 -17.10 -11.45 -10.71
N SER A 101 -17.41 -10.16 -10.83
CA SER A 101 -18.58 -9.67 -11.56
C SER A 101 -18.38 -9.78 -13.07
N GLU A 102 -19.40 -10.23 -13.82
CA GLU A 102 -19.40 -10.18 -15.29
C GLU A 102 -19.35 -8.74 -15.86
N ARG A 103 -19.33 -7.72 -15.00
CA ARG A 103 -19.17 -6.31 -15.36
C ARG A 103 -17.72 -6.01 -15.77
N LYS A 104 -17.46 -6.04 -17.09
CA LYS A 104 -16.18 -5.69 -17.74
C LYS A 104 -15.60 -4.29 -17.46
N ALA A 105 -16.23 -3.45 -16.64
CA ALA A 105 -15.74 -2.10 -16.38
C ALA A 105 -16.06 -1.62 -14.95
N PRO A 106 -15.10 -0.98 -14.29
CA PRO A 106 -15.36 -0.28 -13.03
C PRO A 106 -16.42 0.82 -13.23
N PRO A 107 -17.26 1.12 -12.21
CA PRO A 107 -18.33 2.11 -12.32
C PRO A 107 -17.85 3.52 -12.73
N TRP A 108 -16.57 3.85 -12.49
CA TRP A 108 -15.96 5.13 -12.89
C TRP A 108 -15.51 5.17 -14.37
N GLY A 109 -15.44 4.02 -15.05
CA GLY A 109 -15.07 3.87 -16.46
C GLY A 109 -16.23 4.10 -17.44
N LEU A 110 -17.46 4.30 -16.95
CA LEU A 110 -18.67 4.49 -17.75
C LEU A 110 -18.93 5.96 -18.12
N LYS A 111 -17.89 6.80 -18.26
CA LYS A 111 -18.04 8.11 -18.91
C LYS A 111 -17.80 7.97 -20.41
N GLU A 112 -18.78 7.40 -21.11
CA GLU A 112 -18.93 7.69 -22.54
C GLU A 112 -19.32 9.16 -22.68
N TYR A 113 -18.34 10.03 -22.94
CA TYR A 113 -18.61 11.38 -23.43
C TYR A 113 -19.15 11.25 -24.86
N LYS A 114 -20.44 11.57 -25.05
CA LYS A 114 -21.04 11.85 -26.36
C LYS A 114 -20.79 13.30 -26.77
#